data_AF-A0A1F8P8X7-F1
#
_entry.id   AF-A0A1F8P8X7-F1
#
_cell.length_a   1.000
_cell.length_b   1.000
_cell.length_c   1.000
_cell.angle_alpha   90.00
_cell.angle_beta   90.00
_cell.angle_gamma   90.00
#
_symmetry.space_group_name_H-M   'P 1'
#
loop_
_entity.id
_entity.type
_entity.pdbx_description
1 polymer ?
#
loop_
_entity_poly.entity_id
_entity_poly.type
_entity_poly.pdbx_seq_one_letter_code
_entity_poly.pdbx_strand_id
1 'polypeptide(L)' 'MACQAFTRLSPEALLALAKGIESRMGRRGGQFDPRPIDIDILLYGDRVVEAPGLVIPHPRMMERAFVLVPLAEIA' A
#
# COMPACT_ATOMS: atom_id res chain seq x y z
N MET A 1 9.52 -6.66 -0.94
CA MET A 1 8.58 -7.76 -0.65
C MET A 1 7.19 -7.32 -1.11
N ALA A 2 6.43 -8.21 -1.73
CA ALA A 2 5.02 -8.03 -2.02
C ALA A 2 4.22 -9.13 -1.30
N CYS A 3 2.96 -8.88 -0.98
CA CYS A 3 2.07 -9.88 -0.41
C CYS A 3 0.72 -9.84 -1.12
N GLN A 4 0.08 -11.00 -1.23
CA GLN A 4 -1.29 -11.14 -1.71
C GLN A 4 -2.18 -11.55 -0.52
N ALA A 5 -3.35 -10.93 -0.40
CA ALA A 5 -4.29 -11.21 0.67
C ALA A 5 -5.73 -11.04 0.19
N PHE A 6 -6.66 -11.73 0.86
CA PHE A 6 -8.09 -11.54 0.69
C PHE A 6 -8.63 -10.66 1.82
N THR A 7 -9.52 -9.72 1.49
CA THR A 7 -10.14 -8.85 2.48
C THR A 7 -11.59 -8.55 2.11
N ARG A 8 -12.40 -8.26 3.12
CA ARG A 8 -13.77 -7.73 2.97
C ARG A 8 -13.85 -6.22 3.23
N LEU A 9 -12.73 -5.59 3.58
CA LEU A 9 -12.66 -4.15 3.82
C LEU A 9 -12.84 -3.37 2.52
N SER A 10 -13.36 -2.14 2.56
CA SER A 10 -13.27 -1.25 1.39
C SER A 10 -11.81 -0.79 1.18
N PRO A 11 -11.45 -0.26 -0.01
CA PRO A 11 -10.12 0.31 -0.25
C PRO A 11 -9.70 1.36 0.80
N GLU A 12 -10.62 2.23 1.20
CA GLU A 12 -10.39 3.27 2.20
C GLU A 12 -10.18 2.68 3.61
N ALA A 13 -10.98 1.67 3.97
CA ALA A 13 -10.83 0.97 5.23
C ALA A 13 -9.51 0.17 5.29
N LEU A 14 -9.09 -0.42 4.17
CA LEU A 14 -7.78 -1.07 4.04
C LEU A 14 -6.64 -0.07 4.19
N LEU A 15 -6.74 1.11 3.56
CA LEU A 15 -5.77 2.18 3.71
C LEU A 15 -5.66 2.66 5.16
N ALA A 16 -6.79 2.84 5.84
CA ALA A 16 -6.83 3.21 7.25
C ALA A 16 -6.15 2.14 8.13
N LEU A 17 -6.40 0.86 7.85
CA LEU A 17 -5.74 -0.25 8.53
C LEU A 17 -4.22 -0.22 8.31
N ALA A 18 -3.77 -0.06 7.07
CA ALA A 18 -2.35 0.00 6.72
C ALA A 18 -1.64 1.14 7.46
N LYS A 19 -2.17 2.36 7.40
CA LYS A 19 -1.65 3.51 8.16
C LYS A 19 -1.62 3.25 9.66
N GLY A 20 -2.66 2.61 10.20
CA GLY A 20 -2.72 2.22 11.61
C GLY A 20 -1.62 1.23 12.02
N ILE A 21 -1.25 0.28 11.14
CA ILE A 21 -0.12 -0.62 11.36
C ILE A 21 1.19 0.17 11.38
N GLU A 22 1.41 1.05 10.41
CA GLU A 22 2.63 1.88 10.36
C GLU A 22 2.79 2.75 11.61
N SER A 23 1.69 3.38 12.07
CA SER A 23 1.70 4.17 13.31
C SER A 23 2.06 3.32 14.52
N ARG A 24 1.50 2.11 14.65
CA ARG A 24 1.86 1.18 15.73
C ARG A 24 3.32 0.70 15.66
N MET A 25 3.89 0.67 14.47
CA MET A 25 5.30 0.36 14.24
C MET A 25 6.24 1.55 14.45
N GLY A 26 5.72 2.73 14.80
CA GLY A 26 6.50 3.89 15.21
C GLY A 26 6.56 5.02 14.18
N ARG A 27 5.77 4.98 13.10
CA ARG A 27 5.61 6.10 12.18
C ARG A 27 4.88 7.25 12.86
N ARG A 28 5.58 8.37 13.09
CA ARG A 28 5.10 9.55 13.84
C ARG A 28 4.55 10.70 12.98
N GLY A 29 4.71 10.60 11.65
CA GLY A 29 4.07 11.51 10.69
C GLY A 29 4.91 12.74 10.29
N GLY A 30 6.09 12.94 10.86
CA GLY A 30 7.05 13.95 10.45
C GLY A 30 7.77 13.61 9.14
N GLN A 31 8.15 14.64 8.39
CA GLN A 31 8.80 14.50 7.07
C GLN A 31 10.12 13.70 7.13
N PHE A 32 10.85 13.80 8.24
CA PHE A 32 12.12 13.13 8.47
C PHE A 32 12.04 12.02 9.52
N ASP A 33 10.83 11.66 9.94
CA ASP A 33 10.68 10.56 10.88
C ASP A 33 11.09 9.24 10.20
N PRO A 34 11.80 8.36 10.91
CA PRO A 34 12.05 7.02 10.45
C PRO A 34 10.74 6.36 10.00
N ARG A 35 10.82 5.58 8.92
CA ARG A 35 9.73 4.73 8.44
C ARG A 35 10.13 3.27 8.63
N PRO A 36 9.90 2.68 9.83
CA PRO A 36 10.25 1.29 10.09
C PRO A 36 9.60 0.32 9.11
N ILE A 37 8.39 0.66 8.64
CA ILE A 37 7.66 -0.02 7.58
C ILE A 37 6.87 1.00 6.76
N ASP A 38 6.68 0.70 5.47
CA ASP A 38 5.83 1.44 4.53
C ASP A 38 4.94 0.40 3.83
N ILE A 39 3.62 0.58 3.88
CA ILE A 39 2.62 -0.36 3.35
C ILE A 39 1.82 0.34 2.25
N ASP A 40 2.14 0.01 1.00
CA ASP A 40 1.44 0.52 -0.18
C ASP A 40 0.40 -0.49 -0.69
N ILE A 41 -0.81 -0.01 -1.02
CA ILE A 41 -1.83 -0.80 -1.72
C ILE A 41 -1.56 -0.67 -3.22
N LEU A 42 -1.05 -1.74 -3.84
CA LEU A 42 -0.68 -1.74 -5.26
C LEU A 42 -1.89 -1.97 -6.17
N LEU A 43 -2.67 -3.01 -5.86
CA LEU A 43 -3.82 -3.48 -6.62
C LEU A 43 -4.96 -3.83 -5.65
N TYR A 44 -6.21 -3.76 -6.12
CA TYR A 44 -7.38 -4.14 -5.33
C TYR A 44 -8.41 -4.87 -6.22
N GLY A 45 -8.19 -6.18 -6.42
CA GLY A 45 -8.91 -6.93 -7.46
C GLY A 45 -8.82 -6.21 -8.80
N ASP A 46 -9.94 -6.13 -9.52
CA ASP A 46 -10.05 -5.44 -10.81
C ASP A 46 -10.54 -3.98 -10.69
N ARG A 47 -10.46 -3.38 -9.49
CA ARG A 47 -11.00 -2.04 -9.25
C ARG A 47 -9.99 -0.95 -9.59
N VAL A 48 -10.51 0.12 -10.19
CA VAL A 48 -9.86 1.43 -10.27
C VAL A 48 -10.45 2.34 -9.20
N VAL A 49 -9.60 2.97 -8.41
CA VAL A 49 -10.00 3.85 -7.29
C VAL A 49 -9.27 5.16 -7.40
N GLU A 50 -10.03 6.26 -7.38
CA GLU A 50 -9.52 7.62 -7.25
C GLU A 50 -10.23 8.29 -6.07
N ALA A 51 -9.52 8.42 -4.95
CA ALA A 51 -10.02 9.06 -3.74
C ALA A 51 -8.93 9.92 -3.11
N PRO A 52 -9.28 10.91 -2.26
CA PRO A 52 -8.29 11.71 -1.56
C PRO A 52 -7.30 10.85 -0.76
N GLY A 53 -6.06 10.80 -1.22
CA GLY A 53 -4.99 10.01 -0.59
C GLY A 53 -4.99 8.51 -0.90
N LEU A 54 -5.78 8.05 -1.88
CA LEU A 54 -5.76 6.67 -2.37
C LEU A 54 -5.98 6.62 -3.89
N VAL A 55 -5.00 6.09 -4.62
CA VAL A 55 -5.11 5.84 -6.06
C VAL A 55 -4.72 4.38 -6.32
N ILE A 56 -5.61 3.64 -6.99
CA ILE A 56 -5.43 2.22 -7.33
C ILE A 56 -5.76 2.03 -8.82
N PRO A 57 -4.91 1.39 -9.63
CA PRO A 57 -3.57 0.87 -9.30
C PRO A 57 -2.62 1.95 -8.79
N HIS A 58 -1.67 1.59 -7.92
CA HIS A 58 -0.76 2.56 -7.33
C HIS A 58 0.03 3.29 -8.44
N PRO A 59 -0.03 4.63 -8.53
CA PRO A 59 0.34 5.37 -9.75
C PRO A 59 1.80 5.20 -10.15
N ARG A 60 2.67 4.91 -9.18
CA ARG A 60 4.12 4.75 -9.39
C ARG A 60 4.60 3.30 -9.31
N MET A 61 3.70 2.32 -9.25
CA MET A 61 4.12 0.91 -9.10
C MET A 61 4.93 0.44 -10.31
N MET A 62 4.59 0.91 -11.51
CA MET A 62 5.27 0.55 -12.77
C MET A 62 6.66 1.16 -12.91
N GLU A 63 7.00 2.16 -12.11
CA GLU A 63 8.31 2.84 -12.14
C GLU A 63 9.33 2.19 -11.20
N ARG A 64 8.89 1.26 -10.33
CA ARG A 64 9.66 0.79 -9.18
C ARG A 64 9.98 -0.70 -9.33
N ALA A 65 11.21 -1.02 -9.74
CA ALA A 65 11.65 -2.41 -9.88
C ALA A 65 11.49 -3.23 -8.58
N PHE A 66 11.75 -2.63 -7.42
CA PHE A 66 11.57 -3.30 -6.12
C PHE A 66 10.10 -3.58 -5.75
N VAL A 67 9.15 -3.01 -6.50
CA VAL A 67 7.71 -3.34 -6.44
C VAL A 67 7.38 -4.39 -7.48
N LEU A 68 7.79 -4.19 -8.73
CA LEU A 68 7.44 -5.07 -9.86
C LEU A 68 8.02 -6.48 -9.73
N VAL A 69 9.29 -6.60 -9.36
CA VAL A 69 9.98 -7.90 -9.26
C VAL A 69 9.25 -8.84 -8.28
N PRO A 70 9.02 -8.47 -7.01
CA PRO A 70 8.30 -9.35 -6.10
C PRO A 70 6.80 -9.49 -6.42
N LEU A 71 6.19 -8.52 -7.11
CA LEU A 71 4.79 -8.63 -7.53
C LEU A 71 4.61 -9.70 -8.62
N ALA A 72 5.51 -9.75 -9.60
CA ALA A 72 5.48 -10.73 -10.69
C ALA A 72 5.67 -12.19 -10.22
N GLU A 73 6.19 -12.40 -9.01
CA GLU A 73 6.29 -13.73 -8.41
C GLU A 73 4.94 -14.26 -7.89
N ILE A 74 3.97 -13.37 -7.62
CA ILE A 74 2.72 -13.72 -6.91
C ILE A 74 1.43 -13.29 -7.64
N ALA A 75 1.52 -12.48 -8.69
CA ALA A 75 0.38 -11.90 -9.41
C ALA A 75 0.65 -11.74 -10.91
#